data_AF-F2Y3D1-F1
#
_entry.id   AF-F2Y3D1-F1
#
_cell.length_a   1.000
_cell.length_b   1.000
_cell.length_c   1.000
_cell.angle_alpha   90.00
_cell.angle_beta   90.00
_cell.angle_gamma   90.00
#
_symmetry.space_group_name_H-M   'P 1'
#
loop_
_entity.id
_entity.type
_entity.pdbx_description
1 polymer ?
#
loop_
_entity_poly.entity_id
_entity_poly.type
_entity_poly.pdbx_seq_one_letter_code
_entity_poly.pdbx_strand_id
1 'polypeptide(L)'
;ISNASCTTNCLAPLAKVINDNFVIVEGLMTTVHATTATQKTVDGPSHKDWRGGRSVNNNIIPSSTGAAKAVGKVIPSLNGKLTGCAFRVPTLDVSVVDLVVRIEKATTYEEIKAVIKKASEGEYKGILEYTTDSVVSTDFIGHTASSIFDANAGIQL
;
A
#
# COMPACT_ATOMS: atom_id res chain seq x y z
N ILE A 1 14.75 -13.45 11.70
CA ILE A 1 13.73 -13.26 10.64
C ILE A 1 12.81 -12.09 11.03
N SER A 2 12.26 -11.34 10.08
CA SER A 2 11.32 -10.23 10.30
C SER A 2 10.18 -10.36 9.29
N ASN A 3 8.93 -10.15 9.72
CA ASN A 3 7.76 -10.21 8.83
C ASN A 3 7.45 -8.86 8.15
N ALA A 4 8.46 -7.98 8.04
CA ALA A 4 8.31 -6.62 7.53
C ALA A 4 7.19 -5.82 8.24
N SER A 5 6.56 -4.87 7.53
CA SER A 5 5.45 -4.04 8.04
C SER A 5 4.13 -4.34 7.33
N CYS A 6 3.00 -3.90 7.89
CA CYS A 6 1.68 -3.97 7.25
C CYS A 6 1.71 -3.40 5.81
N THR A 7 2.23 -2.18 5.62
CA THR A 7 2.34 -1.56 4.30
C THR A 7 3.25 -2.34 3.34
N THR A 8 4.32 -2.97 3.83
CA THR A 8 5.20 -3.79 2.97
C THR A 8 4.46 -5.06 2.51
N ASN A 9 3.73 -5.71 3.41
CA ASN A 9 2.91 -6.89 3.07
C ASN A 9 1.76 -6.55 2.13
N CYS A 10 1.20 -5.34 2.20
CA CYS A 10 0.19 -4.87 1.26
C CYS A 10 0.78 -4.58 -0.13
N LEU A 11 1.92 -3.88 -0.19
CA LEU A 11 2.53 -3.42 -1.45
C LEU A 11 3.28 -4.52 -2.19
N ALA A 12 3.99 -5.42 -1.49
CA ALA A 12 4.91 -6.36 -2.14
C ALA A 12 4.21 -7.37 -3.08
N PRO A 13 3.08 -8.01 -2.72
CA PRO A 13 2.36 -8.89 -3.63
C PRO A 13 1.91 -8.16 -4.91
N LEU A 14 1.33 -6.97 -4.75
CA LEU A 14 0.89 -6.14 -5.88
C LEU A 14 2.06 -5.78 -6.80
N ALA A 15 3.15 -5.27 -6.23
CA ALA A 15 4.33 -4.87 -6.97
C ALA A 15 5.00 -6.07 -7.69
N LYS A 16 5.00 -7.26 -7.07
CA LYS A 16 5.52 -8.49 -7.67
C LYS A 16 4.73 -8.88 -8.92
N VAL A 17 3.40 -8.96 -8.81
CA VAL A 17 2.54 -9.34 -9.94
C VAL A 17 2.67 -8.35 -11.09
N ILE A 18 2.65 -7.04 -10.80
CA ILE A 18 2.83 -6.01 -11.83
C ILE A 18 4.21 -6.13 -12.47
N ASN A 19 5.28 -6.28 -11.67
CA ASN A 19 6.64 -6.35 -12.18
C ASN A 19 6.89 -7.59 -13.04
N ASP A 20 6.40 -8.75 -12.65
CA ASP A 20 6.60 -9.99 -13.42
C ASP A 20 5.94 -9.91 -14.80
N ASN A 21 4.79 -9.26 -14.90
CA ASN A 21 4.03 -9.15 -16.13
C ASN A 21 4.50 -7.98 -17.01
N PHE A 22 4.71 -6.80 -16.43
CA PHE A 22 4.89 -5.54 -17.17
C PHE A 22 6.23 -4.84 -16.96
N VAL A 23 7.05 -5.32 -16.02
CA VAL A 23 8.33 -4.73 -15.59
C VAL A 23 8.17 -3.30 -15.08
N ILE A 24 8.32 -3.11 -13.77
CA ILE A 24 8.29 -1.77 -13.18
C ILE A 24 9.61 -1.08 -13.47
N VAL A 25 9.54 0.13 -14.05
CA VAL A 25 10.70 0.99 -14.27
C VAL A 25 10.95 1.82 -13.01
N GLU A 26 9.92 2.49 -12.50
CA GLU A 26 9.95 3.28 -11.27
C GLU A 26 8.53 3.39 -10.69
N GLY A 27 8.44 3.68 -9.39
CA GLY A 27 7.15 3.89 -8.73
C GLY A 27 7.25 4.65 -7.42
N LEU A 28 6.17 5.37 -7.13
CA LEU A 28 5.97 6.10 -5.88
C LEU A 28 4.72 5.55 -5.21
N MET A 29 4.86 5.23 -3.92
CA MET A 29 3.77 4.76 -3.09
C MET A 29 3.40 5.80 -2.05
N THR A 30 2.10 6.05 -1.91
CA THR A 30 1.54 6.74 -0.75
C THR A 30 0.69 5.75 0.02
N THR A 31 0.86 5.64 1.33
CA THR A 31 -0.11 4.92 2.16
C THR A 31 -0.98 5.91 2.92
N VAL A 32 -2.28 5.89 2.66
CA VAL A 32 -3.26 6.57 3.50
C VAL A 32 -3.59 5.61 4.63
N HIS A 33 -3.03 5.91 5.80
CA HIS A 33 -2.86 4.93 6.85
C HIS A 33 -3.63 5.34 8.10
N ALA A 34 -4.30 4.37 8.72
CA ALA A 34 -4.96 4.57 9.99
C ALA A 34 -3.99 5.07 11.07
N THR A 35 -4.57 5.75 12.05
CA THR A 35 -3.88 6.09 13.29
C THR A 35 -3.42 4.81 14.01
N THR A 36 -2.30 4.86 14.72
CA THR A 36 -1.84 3.73 15.53
C THR A 36 -1.51 4.20 16.94
N ALA A 37 -1.20 3.26 17.84
CA ALA A 37 -0.89 3.55 19.25
C ALA A 37 0.30 4.50 19.47
N THR A 38 1.11 4.76 18.43
CA THR A 38 2.25 5.68 18.51
C THR A 38 1.84 7.15 18.44
N GLN A 39 0.70 7.46 17.82
CA GLN A 39 0.17 8.82 17.68
C GLN A 39 -0.47 9.31 18.98
N LYS A 40 -0.75 10.61 19.06
CA LYS A 40 -1.26 11.27 20.28
C LYS A 40 -2.72 11.69 20.11
N THR A 41 -3.50 11.56 21.18
CA THR A 41 -4.90 12.02 21.23
C THR A 41 -4.98 13.55 21.13
N VAL A 42 -4.08 14.24 21.83
CA VAL A 42 -3.87 15.70 21.79
C VAL A 42 -2.43 16.01 21.41
N ASP A 43 -2.14 17.26 21.04
CA ASP A 43 -0.77 17.69 20.74
C ASP A 43 0.17 17.39 21.90
N GLY A 44 1.29 16.72 21.62
CA GLY A 44 2.26 16.31 22.62
C GLY A 44 3.65 16.03 22.04
N PRO A 45 4.65 15.82 22.91
CA PRO A 45 6.02 15.61 22.47
C PRO A 45 6.19 14.31 21.68
N SER A 46 6.91 14.41 20.56
CA SER A 46 7.37 13.27 19.77
C SER A 46 8.80 13.55 19.29
N HIS A 47 9.77 12.95 19.99
CA HIS A 47 11.19 13.28 19.82
C HIS A 47 11.77 12.93 18.44
N LYS A 48 11.20 11.94 17.76
CA LYS A 48 11.70 11.43 16.48
C LYS A 48 10.82 11.82 15.28
N ASP A 49 9.59 12.25 15.52
CA ASP A 49 8.63 12.63 14.49
C ASP A 49 7.74 13.76 15.02
N TRP A 50 8.14 15.02 14.77
CA TRP A 50 7.41 16.18 15.28
C TRP A 50 5.97 16.24 14.78
N ARG A 51 5.71 15.78 13.54
CA ARG A 51 4.36 15.74 12.97
C ARG A 51 3.52 14.67 13.67
N GLY A 52 4.10 13.51 13.97
CA GLY A 52 3.46 12.44 14.73
C GLY A 52 3.09 12.79 16.18
N GLY A 53 3.58 13.92 16.71
CA GLY A 53 3.18 14.45 18.01
C GLY A 53 1.87 15.24 17.99
N ARG A 54 1.33 15.58 16.81
CA ARG A 54 0.08 16.34 16.69
C ARG A 54 -1.14 15.44 16.92
N SER A 55 -2.23 16.04 17.39
CA SER A 55 -3.51 15.36 17.66
C SER A 55 -4.01 14.61 16.43
N VAL A 56 -4.25 13.32 16.60
CA VAL A 56 -4.50 12.43 15.46
C VAL A 56 -5.93 12.51 14.91
N ASN A 57 -6.89 12.95 15.73
CA ASN A 57 -8.30 13.00 15.35
C ASN A 57 -8.69 14.24 14.54
N ASN A 58 -7.77 15.20 14.36
CA ASN A 58 -8.05 16.47 13.69
C ASN A 58 -7.01 16.83 12.61
N ASN A 59 -6.12 15.90 12.25
CA ASN A 59 -5.04 16.16 11.30
C ASN A 59 -4.91 15.04 10.28
N ILE A 60 -4.53 15.42 9.06
CA ILE A 60 -3.86 14.52 8.12
C ILE A 60 -2.36 14.74 8.34
N ILE A 61 -1.66 13.71 8.84
CA ILE A 61 -0.28 13.83 9.32
C ILE A 61 0.65 13.13 8.33
N PRO A 62 1.43 13.87 7.50
CA PRO A 62 2.39 13.25 6.60
C PRO A 62 3.58 12.70 7.37
N SER A 63 4.05 11.52 6.99
CA SER A 63 5.18 10.82 7.60
C SER A 63 6.04 10.14 6.54
N SER A 64 7.36 10.11 6.73
CA SER A 64 8.25 9.30 5.90
C SER A 64 8.11 7.82 6.25
N THR A 65 8.20 6.92 5.28
CA THR A 65 8.17 5.47 5.53
C THR A 65 9.25 4.73 4.76
N GLY A 66 9.79 3.68 5.37
CA GLY A 66 10.71 2.75 4.72
C GLY A 66 10.03 1.61 3.99
N ALA A 67 8.69 1.49 4.06
CA ALA A 67 7.96 0.32 3.57
C ALA A 67 8.16 0.05 2.07
N ALA A 68 8.00 1.08 1.22
CA ALA A 68 8.24 0.93 -0.22
C ALA A 68 9.70 0.57 -0.54
N LYS A 69 10.67 1.16 0.18
CA LYS A 69 12.08 0.78 0.04
C LYS A 69 12.35 -0.66 0.48
N ALA A 70 11.59 -1.15 1.47
CA ALA A 70 11.70 -2.52 1.95
C ALA A 70 11.21 -3.55 0.92
N VAL A 71 10.30 -3.17 0.01
CA VAL A 71 9.91 -4.03 -1.13
C VAL A 71 11.12 -4.40 -1.98
N GLY A 72 12.04 -3.47 -2.22
CA GLY A 72 13.29 -3.75 -2.93
C GLY A 72 14.23 -4.74 -2.22
N LYS A 73 14.05 -4.96 -0.90
CA LYS A 73 14.80 -5.97 -0.15
C LYS A 73 14.21 -7.37 -0.29
N VAL A 74 12.88 -7.47 -0.41
CA VAL A 74 12.18 -8.76 -0.57
C VAL A 74 12.00 -9.15 -2.05
N ILE A 75 12.00 -8.18 -2.96
CA ILE A 75 11.99 -8.35 -4.41
C ILE A 75 13.20 -7.61 -4.97
N PRO A 76 14.38 -8.26 -5.08
CA PRO A 76 15.62 -7.60 -5.46
C PRO A 76 15.60 -6.87 -6.81
N SER A 77 14.78 -7.33 -7.77
CA SER A 77 14.59 -6.66 -9.07
C SER A 77 13.93 -5.28 -8.98
N LEU A 78 13.33 -4.96 -7.83
CA LEU A 78 12.71 -3.66 -7.52
C LEU A 78 13.58 -2.77 -6.61
N ASN A 79 14.79 -3.21 -6.27
CA ASN A 79 15.69 -2.42 -5.44
C ASN A 79 16.05 -1.08 -6.12
N GLY A 80 15.85 0.02 -5.40
CA GLY A 80 16.05 1.38 -5.91
C GLY A 80 14.95 1.92 -6.82
N LYS A 81 13.93 1.12 -7.19
CA LYS A 81 12.85 1.53 -8.08
C LYS A 81 11.60 2.04 -7.37
N LEU A 82 11.39 1.64 -6.12
CA LEU A 82 10.21 1.98 -5.33
C LEU A 82 10.58 2.79 -4.09
N THR A 83 9.88 3.90 -3.88
CA THR A 83 9.91 4.64 -2.62
C THR A 83 8.54 5.25 -2.33
N GLY A 84 8.39 5.96 -1.22
CA GLY A 84 7.07 6.43 -0.83
C GLY A 84 6.99 7.20 0.48
N CYS A 85 5.79 7.69 0.76
CA CYS A 85 5.43 8.39 1.99
C CYS A 85 4.12 7.80 2.57
N ALA A 86 3.73 8.32 3.73
CA ALA A 86 2.47 7.97 4.38
C ALA A 86 1.72 9.24 4.79
N PHE A 87 0.40 9.19 4.76
CA PHE A 87 -0.47 10.16 5.43
C PHE A 87 -1.26 9.42 6.50
N ARG A 88 -1.05 9.77 7.77
CA ARG A 88 -1.90 9.26 8.86
C ARG A 88 -3.19 10.05 8.87
N VAL A 89 -4.32 9.36 8.78
CA VAL A 89 -5.67 9.97 8.72
C VAL A 89 -6.52 9.53 9.91
N PRO A 90 -7.59 10.28 10.26
CA PRO A 90 -8.45 9.99 11.42
C PRO A 90 -9.35 8.74 11.28
N THR A 91 -8.76 7.59 11.00
CA THR A 91 -9.40 6.27 11.06
C THR A 91 -8.70 5.40 12.10
N LEU A 92 -9.46 4.52 12.75
CA LEU A 92 -8.95 3.69 13.85
C LEU A 92 -8.32 2.38 13.37
N ASP A 93 -8.70 1.92 12.18
CA ASP A 93 -8.15 0.74 11.53
C ASP A 93 -8.37 0.85 10.01
N VAL A 94 -7.74 -0.07 9.28
CA VAL A 94 -7.70 -0.16 7.82
C VAL A 94 -6.93 0.98 7.17
N SER A 95 -6.14 0.62 6.17
CA SER A 95 -5.26 1.53 5.44
C SER A 95 -5.28 1.15 3.97
N VAL A 96 -4.96 2.09 3.09
CA VAL A 96 -4.86 1.86 1.66
C VAL A 96 -3.47 2.22 1.15
N VAL A 97 -3.01 1.44 0.18
CA VAL A 97 -1.81 1.72 -0.61
C VAL A 97 -2.26 2.32 -1.93
N ASP A 98 -1.81 3.53 -2.20
CA ASP A 98 -1.86 4.19 -3.50
C ASP A 98 -0.49 4.03 -4.16
N LEU A 99 -0.44 3.30 -5.27
CA LEU A 99 0.78 2.98 -6.00
C LEU A 99 0.71 3.57 -7.40
N VAL A 100 1.53 4.58 -7.66
CA VAL A 100 1.75 5.13 -9.00
C VAL A 100 3.03 4.51 -9.56
N VAL A 101 2.92 3.81 -10.69
CA VAL A 101 4.05 3.12 -11.32
C VAL A 101 4.11 3.41 -12.80
N ARG A 102 5.35 3.51 -13.31
CA ARG A 102 5.63 3.47 -14.73
C ARG A 102 6.17 2.09 -15.08
N ILE A 103 5.55 1.47 -16.07
CA ILE A 103 5.88 0.13 -16.56
C ILE A 103 6.59 0.21 -17.93
N GLU A 104 7.38 -0.81 -18.23
CA GLU A 104 8.16 -0.88 -19.48
C GLU A 104 7.29 -1.38 -20.64
N LYS A 105 6.45 -2.39 -20.39
CA LYS A 105 5.57 -2.95 -21.42
C LYS A 105 4.27 -2.15 -21.48
N ALA A 106 3.94 -1.66 -22.67
CA ALA A 106 2.63 -1.05 -22.94
C ALA A 106 1.51 -2.06 -22.67
N THR A 107 0.44 -1.61 -22.01
CA THR A 107 -0.70 -2.45 -21.62
C THR A 107 -1.92 -1.56 -21.40
N THR A 108 -3.08 -2.18 -21.18
CA THR A 108 -4.31 -1.51 -20.77
C THR A 108 -4.63 -1.77 -19.29
N TYR A 109 -5.43 -0.91 -18.68
CA TYR A 109 -5.90 -1.10 -17.31
C TYR A 109 -6.70 -2.42 -17.15
N GLU A 110 -7.43 -2.84 -18.19
CA GLU A 110 -8.12 -4.13 -18.20
C GLU A 110 -7.14 -5.31 -18.12
N GLU A 111 -6.01 -5.25 -18.82
CA GLU A 111 -4.97 -6.27 -18.73
C GLU A 111 -4.31 -6.29 -17.36
N ILE A 112 -4.07 -5.12 -16.74
CA ILE A 112 -3.58 -5.03 -15.36
C ILE A 112 -4.57 -5.71 -14.40
N LYS A 113 -5.86 -5.36 -14.48
CA LYS A 113 -6.91 -5.98 -13.67
C LYS A 113 -6.95 -7.49 -13.86
N ALA A 114 -6.86 -7.97 -15.11
CA ALA A 114 -6.89 -9.39 -15.42
C ALA A 114 -5.72 -10.17 -14.79
N VAL A 115 -4.49 -9.64 -14.83
CA VAL A 115 -3.35 -10.34 -14.22
C VAL A 115 -3.40 -10.31 -12.69
N ILE A 116 -3.88 -9.22 -12.08
CA ILE A 116 -4.06 -9.15 -10.63
C ILE A 116 -5.14 -10.14 -10.18
N LYS A 117 -6.29 -10.16 -10.86
CA LYS A 117 -7.37 -11.11 -10.56
C LYS A 117 -6.92 -12.56 -10.69
N LYS A 118 -6.18 -12.88 -11.76
CA LYS A 118 -5.60 -14.21 -11.95
C LYS A 118 -4.63 -14.59 -10.83
N ALA A 119 -3.81 -13.65 -10.38
CA ALA A 119 -2.89 -13.87 -9.26
C ALA A 119 -3.63 -14.11 -7.94
N SER A 120 -4.69 -13.34 -7.65
CA SER A 120 -5.51 -13.50 -6.45
C SER A 120 -6.27 -14.83 -6.39
N GLU A 121 -6.67 -15.36 -7.54
CA GLU A 121 -7.37 -16.66 -7.63
C GLU A 121 -6.38 -17.85 -7.69
N GLY A 122 -5.09 -17.58 -7.90
CA GLY A 122 -4.04 -18.57 -8.10
C GLY A 122 -2.94 -18.53 -7.03
N GLU A 123 -1.72 -18.18 -7.45
CA GLU A 123 -0.50 -18.24 -6.61
C GLU A 123 -0.60 -17.43 -5.31
N TYR A 124 -1.37 -16.33 -5.31
CA TYR A 124 -1.51 -15.43 -4.17
C TYR A 124 -2.84 -15.59 -3.43
N LYS A 125 -3.56 -16.70 -3.63
CA LYS A 125 -4.84 -16.94 -2.96
C LYS A 125 -4.71 -16.85 -1.43
N GLY A 126 -5.51 -16.00 -0.81
CA GLY A 126 -5.47 -15.70 0.64
C GLY A 126 -4.40 -14.70 1.06
N ILE A 127 -3.59 -14.19 0.13
CA ILE A 127 -2.58 -13.14 0.36
C ILE A 127 -2.99 -11.87 -0.39
N LEU A 128 -3.27 -12.00 -1.69
CA LEU A 128 -3.79 -10.96 -2.56
C LEU A 128 -5.23 -11.31 -2.92
N GLU A 129 -6.14 -10.37 -2.71
CA GLU A 129 -7.53 -10.47 -3.14
C GLU A 129 -7.88 -9.33 -4.10
N TYR A 130 -9.05 -9.44 -4.73
CA TYR A 130 -9.49 -8.56 -5.80
C TYR A 130 -10.97 -8.26 -5.61
N THR A 131 -11.35 -6.98 -5.67
CA THR A 131 -12.74 -6.54 -5.56
C THR A 131 -13.13 -5.57 -6.67
N THR A 132 -14.40 -5.65 -7.07
CA THR A 132 -15.09 -4.69 -7.97
C THR A 132 -16.25 -4.01 -7.27
N ASP A 133 -16.45 -4.27 -5.98
CA ASP A 133 -17.55 -3.72 -5.21
C ASP A 133 -17.22 -2.27 -4.84
N SER A 134 -18.25 -1.45 -4.61
CA SER A 134 -18.09 -0.06 -4.15
C SER A 134 -17.84 -0.02 -2.64
N VAL A 135 -16.64 -0.44 -2.24
CA VAL A 135 -16.23 -0.63 -0.84
C VAL A 135 -15.56 0.61 -0.26
N VAL A 136 -15.60 0.72 1.07
CA VAL A 136 -14.89 1.73 1.87
C VAL A 136 -14.09 1.05 2.98
N SER A 137 -13.29 1.82 3.73
CA SER A 137 -12.34 1.27 4.69
C SER A 137 -12.96 0.31 5.72
N THR A 138 -14.18 0.57 6.18
CA THR A 138 -14.85 -0.28 7.20
C THR A 138 -15.19 -1.68 6.69
N ASP A 139 -15.36 -1.85 5.38
CA ASP A 139 -15.70 -3.15 4.78
C ASP A 139 -14.55 -4.15 4.86
N PHE A 140 -13.33 -3.68 5.15
CA PHE A 140 -12.12 -4.49 5.28
C PHE A 140 -11.72 -4.79 6.74
N ILE A 141 -12.50 -4.33 7.72
CA ILE A 141 -12.20 -4.61 9.13
C ILE A 141 -12.33 -6.12 9.38
N GLY A 142 -11.29 -6.72 9.99
CA GLY A 142 -11.23 -8.15 10.26
C GLY A 142 -10.88 -9.01 9.04
N HIS A 143 -10.60 -8.39 7.90
CA HIS A 143 -10.15 -9.10 6.70
C HIS A 143 -8.72 -9.64 6.88
N THR A 144 -8.45 -10.84 6.39
CA THR A 144 -7.19 -11.56 6.66
C THR A 144 -6.15 -11.49 5.54
N ALA A 145 -6.57 -11.20 4.31
CA ALA A 145 -5.66 -11.00 3.19
C ALA A 145 -4.67 -9.85 3.46
N SER A 146 -3.44 -9.98 2.96
CA SER A 146 -2.41 -8.95 3.11
C SER A 146 -2.66 -7.72 2.23
N SER A 147 -3.26 -7.93 1.07
CA SER A 147 -3.54 -6.90 0.07
C SER A 147 -4.85 -7.21 -0.64
N ILE A 148 -5.68 -6.20 -0.85
CA ILE A 148 -6.96 -6.32 -1.56
C ILE A 148 -6.94 -5.23 -2.63
N PHE A 149 -6.93 -5.65 -3.89
CA PHE A 149 -6.90 -4.73 -5.02
C PHE A 149 -8.30 -4.24 -5.36
N ASP A 150 -8.51 -2.93 -5.27
CA ASP A 150 -9.73 -2.26 -5.69
C ASP A 150 -9.65 -1.92 -7.18
N ALA A 151 -10.41 -2.65 -7.98
CA ALA A 151 -10.37 -2.55 -9.43
C ALA A 151 -10.96 -1.24 -9.97
N ASN A 152 -11.87 -0.61 -9.23
CA ASN A 152 -12.59 0.57 -9.70
C ASN A 152 -12.00 1.88 -9.16
N ALA A 153 -11.13 1.81 -8.14
CA ALA A 153 -10.45 2.98 -7.58
C ALA A 153 -9.17 3.39 -8.33
N GLY A 154 -8.57 2.49 -9.12
CA GLY A 154 -7.38 2.78 -9.92
C GLY A 154 -7.68 3.46 -11.26
N ILE A 155 -6.66 4.08 -11.86
CA ILE A 155 -6.76 4.78 -13.15
C ILE A 155 -5.46 4.63 -13.96
N GLN A 156 -5.60 4.58 -15.29
CA GLN A 156 -4.49 4.66 -16.25
C GLN A 156 -4.52 6.03 -16.95
N LEU A 157 -3.36 6.71 -17.00
CA LEU A 157 -3.16 7.98 -17.69
C LEU A 157 -2.88 7.78 -19.18
#